data_AF-A0A949YLJ3-F1
#
_entry.id   AF-A0A949YLJ3-F1
#
_cell.length_a   1.000
_cell.length_b   1.000
_cell.length_c   1.000
_cell.angle_alpha   90.00
_cell.angle_beta   90.00
_cell.angle_gamma   90.00
#
_symmetry.space_group_name_H-M   'P 1'
#
loop_
_entity.id
_entity.type
_entity.pdbx_description
1 polymer ?
#
loop_
_entity_poly.entity_id
_entity_poly.type
_entity_poly.pdbx_seq_one_letter_code
_entity_poly.pdbx_strand_id
1 'polypeptide(L)' 'MKALLIVLGLLSALLIVLQLVMGLLIRNGQASLRTAHFHSGSLMVLVALAYIALSLSAILSRPREERF' A
#
# COMPACT_ATOMS: atom_id res chain seq x y z
N MET A 1 -5.22 6.79 -15.28
CA MET A 1 -4.61 6.97 -13.93
C MET A 1 -5.60 6.77 -12.78
N LYS A 2 -6.81 7.36 -12.79
CA LYS A 2 -7.79 7.18 -11.68
C LYS A 2 -8.06 5.72 -11.31
N ALA A 3 -8.42 4.86 -12.27
CA ALA A 3 -8.69 3.44 -11.99
C ALA A 3 -7.48 2.70 -11.40
N LEU A 4 -6.28 2.93 -11.94
CA LEU A 4 -5.03 2.35 -11.42
C LEU A 4 -4.77 2.80 -9.98
N LEU A 5 -4.95 4.09 -9.67
CA LEU A 5 -4.79 4.61 -8.31
C LEU A 5 -5.79 3.97 -7.34
N ILE A 6 -7.04 3.78 -7.75
CA ILE A 6 -8.05 3.11 -6.93
C ILE A 6 -7.62 1.67 -6.62
N VAL A 7 -7.21 0.92 -7.65
CA VAL A 7 -6.74 -0.48 -7.47
C VAL A 7 -5.52 -0.54 -6.57
N LEU A 8 -4.52 0.31 -6.80
CA LEU A 8 -3.31 0.35 -5.98
C LEU A 8 -3.59 0.77 -4.54
N GLY A 9 -4.50 1.72 -4.32
CA GLY A 9 -4.93 2.15 -3.00
C GLY A 9 -5.64 1.04 -2.24
N LEU A 10 -6.59 0.35 -2.88
CA LEU A 10 -7.29 -0.80 -2.30
C LEU A 10 -6.31 -1.95 -1.98
N LEU A 11 -5.43 -2.29 -2.91
CA LEU A 11 -4.43 -3.34 -2.72
C LEU A 11 -3.47 -2.98 -1.57
N SER A 12 -3.02 -1.73 -1.48
CA SER A 12 -2.19 -1.26 -0.37
C SER A 12 -2.91 -1.42 0.97
N ALA A 13 -4.17 -1.00 1.05
CA ALA A 13 -4.95 -1.10 2.28
C ALA A 13 -5.11 -2.57 2.73
N LEU A 14 -5.42 -3.48 1.81
CA LEU A 14 -5.53 -4.91 2.11
C LEU A 14 -4.20 -5.50 2.59
N LEU A 15 -3.10 -5.17 1.92
CA LEU A 15 -1.77 -5.65 2.31
C LEU A 15 -1.35 -5.12 3.69
N ILE A 16 -1.66 -3.86 4.02
CA ILE A 16 -1.39 -3.26 5.34
C ILE A 16 -2.13 -4.00 6.44
N VAL A 17 -3.43 -4.24 6.26
CA VAL A 17 -4.24 -5.01 7.22
C VAL A 17 -3.68 -6.42 7.39
N LEU A 18 -3.31 -7.08 6.29
CA LEU A 18 -2.70 -8.41 6.33
C LEU A 18 -1.39 -8.43 7.12
N GLN A 19 -0.53 -7.41 6.95
CA GLN A 19 0.72 -7.30 7.72
C GLN A 19 0.46 -7.11 9.22
N LEU A 20 -0.54 -6.33 9.59
CA LEU A 20 -0.96 -6.19 10.99
C LEU A 20 -1.39 -7.54 11.56
N VAL A 21 -2.27 -8.25 10.87
CA VAL A 21 -2.79 -9.56 11.30
C VAL A 21 -1.66 -10.59 11.40
N MET A 22 -0.78 -10.70 10.40
CA MET A 22 0.36 -11.61 10.45
C MET A 22 1.31 -11.27 11.59
N GLY A 23 1.60 -9.98 11.81
CA GLY A 23 2.42 -9.53 12.93
C GLY A 23 1.85 -9.95 14.28
N LEU A 24 0.54 -9.83 14.47
CA LEU A 24 -0.15 -10.29 15.69
C LEU A 24 -0.07 -11.83 15.84
N LEU A 25 -0.29 -12.58 14.76
CA LEU A 25 -0.21 -14.05 14.79
C LEU A 25 1.21 -14.53 15.11
N ILE A 26 2.24 -13.91 14.52
CA ILE A 26 3.65 -14.21 14.80
C ILE A 26 3.96 -13.94 16.27
N ARG A 27 3.49 -12.81 16.82
CA ARG A 27 3.64 -12.49 18.26
C ARG A 27 2.94 -13.50 19.16
N ASN A 28 1.83 -14.10 18.70
CA ASN A 28 1.09 -15.15 19.40
C ASN A 28 1.63 -16.57 19.16
N GLY A 29 2.86 -16.71 18.63
CA GLY A 29 3.55 -18.00 18.52
C GLY A 29 3.51 -18.67 17.14
N GLN A 30 2.85 -18.07 16.13
CA GLN A 30 2.85 -18.59 14.75
C GLN A 30 4.14 -18.22 14.00
N ALA A 31 5.29 -18.71 14.47
CA ALA A 31 6.60 -18.36 13.92
C ALA A 31 6.80 -18.81 12.45
N SER A 32 6.06 -19.82 11.98
CA SER A 32 6.07 -20.29 10.59
C SER A 32 5.63 -19.22 9.59
N LEU A 33 4.85 -18.23 10.04
CA LEU A 33 4.38 -17.13 9.19
C LEU A 33 5.44 -16.05 8.96
N ARG A 34 6.60 -16.07 9.63
CA ARG A 34 7.64 -15.03 9.51
C ARG A 34 8.12 -14.82 8.08
N THR A 35 8.36 -15.91 7.33
CA THR A 35 8.80 -15.82 5.93
C THR A 35 7.72 -15.22 5.04
N ALA A 36 6.47 -15.69 5.19
CA ALA A 36 5.34 -15.15 4.44
C ALA A 36 5.11 -13.66 4.76
N HIS A 37 5.21 -13.27 6.03
CA HIS A 37 5.14 -11.89 6.49
C HIS A 37 6.24 -11.01 5.88
N PHE A 38 7.48 -11.51 5.80
CA PHE A 38 8.57 -10.77 5.16
C PHE A 38 8.34 -10.53 3.67
N HIS A 39 7.99 -11.56 2.90
CA HIS A 39 7.77 -11.43 1.45
C HIS A 39 6.54 -10.57 1.14
N SER A 40 5.42 -10.82 1.81
CA SER A 40 4.20 -10.03 1.61
C SER A 40 4.34 -8.60 2.11
N GLY A 41 5.10 -8.37 3.19
CA GLY A 41 5.47 -7.04 3.68
C GLY A 41 6.37 -6.28 2.70
N SER A 42 7.31 -6.97 2.05
CA SER A 42 8.15 -6.37 1.01
C SER A 42 7.31 -5.95 -0.21
N LEU A 43 6.38 -6.80 -0.64
CA LEU A 43 5.43 -6.47 -1.71
C LEU A 43 4.54 -5.28 -1.31
N MET A 44 4.01 -5.26 -0.08
CA MET A 44 3.23 -4.16 0.46
C MET A 44 3.98 -2.83 0.34
N VAL A 45 5.26 -2.80 0.74
CA VAL A 45 6.09 -1.58 0.66
C VAL A 45 6.17 -1.09 -0.78
N LEU A 46 6.47 -1.97 -1.74
CA LEU A 46 6.57 -1.59 -3.15
C LEU A 46 5.25 -1.04 -3.70
N VAL A 47 4.14 -1.72 -3.42
CA VAL A 47 2.80 -1.30 -3.88
C VAL A 47 2.41 0.04 -3.25
N ALA A 48 2.65 0.22 -1.95
CA ALA A 48 2.33 1.46 -1.25
C ALA A 48 3.17 2.64 -1.76
N LEU A 49 4.47 2.45 -1.97
CA LEU A 49 5.33 3.49 -2.54
C LEU A 49 4.93 3.86 -3.97
N ALA A 50 4.58 2.87 -4.80
CA ALA A 50 4.07 3.12 -6.15
C ALA A 50 2.76 3.91 -6.11
N TYR A 51 1.83 3.54 -5.22
CA TYR A 51 0.59 4.28 -5.02
C TYR A 51 0.84 5.74 -4.58
N ILE A 52 1.75 5.97 -3.63
CA ILE A 52 2.11 7.31 -3.14
C ILE A 52 2.70 8.14 -4.28
N ALA A 53 3.70 7.61 -4.99
CA ALA A 53 4.36 8.31 -6.09
C ALA A 53 3.35 8.72 -7.17
N LEU A 54 2.51 7.78 -7.63
CA LEU A 54 1.50 8.05 -8.64
C LEU A 54 0.41 9.02 -8.15
N SER A 55 0.05 8.96 -6.86
CA SER A 55 -0.91 9.89 -6.26
C SER A 55 -0.37 11.32 -6.26
N LEU A 56 0.90 11.49 -5.88
CA LEU A 56 1.58 12.79 -5.92
C LEU A 56 1.67 13.32 -7.36
N SER A 57 2.07 12.47 -8.32
CA SER A 57 2.07 12.85 -9.74
C SER A 57 0.69 13.29 -10.20
N ALA A 58 -0.37 12.56 -9.84
CA ALA A 58 -1.74 12.89 -10.23
C ALA A 58 -2.27 14.18 -9.57
N ILE A 59 -1.76 14.56 -8.40
CA ILE A 59 -2.05 15.86 -7.77
C ILE A 59 -1.32 16.98 -8.50
N LEU A 60 -0.02 16.81 -8.75
CA LEU A 60 0.82 17.80 -9.43
C LEU A 60 0.40 18.07 -10.87
N SER A 61 -0.17 17.07 -11.56
CA SER A 61 -0.67 17.23 -12.93
C SER A 61 -2.04 17.90 -13.03
N ARG A 62 -2.71 18.25 -11.92
CA ARG A 62 -3.98 18.97 -12.00
C ARG A 62 -3.74 20.42 -12.40
N PRO A 63 -4.47 20.96 -13.40
CA PRO A 63 -4.40 22.38 -13.69
C PRO A 63 -4.76 23.17 -12.43
N ARG A 64 -3.97 24.21 -12.12
CA ARG A 64 -4.31 25.14 -11.05
C ARG A 64 -5.55 25.90 -11.51
N GLU A 65 -6.69 25.72 -10.82
CA GLU A 65 -7.82 26.62 -11.02
C GLU A 65 -7.36 28.01 -10.55
N GLU A 66 -6.92 28.85 -11.47
CA GLU A 66 -6.81 30.29 -11.24
C GLU A 66 -8.22 30.80 -11.01
N ARG A 67 -8.59 30.93 -9.73
CA ARG A 67 -9.80 31.66 -9.34
C ARG A 67 -9.53 33.14 -9.62
N PHE A 68 -10.07 33.63 -10.73
CA PHE A 68 -10.26 35.05 -11.00
C PHE A 68 -11.56 35.54 -10.37
#